data_AF-A0A258RZH4-F1
#
_entry.id   AF-A0A258RZH4-F1
#
_cell.length_a   1.000
_cell.length_b   1.000
_cell.length_c   1.000
_cell.angle_alpha   90.00
_cell.angle_beta   90.00
_cell.angle_gamma   90.00
#
_symmetry.space_group_name_H-M   'P 1'
#
loop_
_entity.id
_entity.type
_entity.pdbx_description
1 polymer ?
#
loop_
_entity_poly.entity_id
_entity_poly.type
_entity_poly.pdbx_seq_one_letter_code
_entity_poly.pdbx_strand_id
1 'polypeptide(L)'
;SSAWAMASVAAPANCTASIGSVQNFGGYIGGALAPTVTGFIVQSTGTFTPALITGSVVALAAAIIYWILVRHPIPSLSVALPGKGAMLAGTPAE
;
A
#
# COMPACT_ATOMS: atom_id res chain seq x y z
N SER A 1 3.53 -9.14 -5.84
CA SER A 1 4.62 -9.21 -4.84
C SER A 1 5.44 -7.93 -4.71
N SER A 2 4.85 -6.74 -4.91
CA SER A 2 5.51 -5.43 -4.84
C SER A 2 5.14 -4.62 -3.59
N ALA A 3 4.05 -4.97 -2.89
CA ALA A 3 3.57 -4.24 -1.71
C ALA A 3 4.53 -4.30 -0.50
N TRP A 4 5.22 -5.42 -0.32
CA TRP A 4 6.22 -5.59 0.76
C TRP A 4 7.49 -4.77 0.51
N ALA A 5 7.91 -4.64 -0.75
CA ALA A 5 9.05 -3.81 -1.13
C ALA A 5 8.73 -2.31 -1.00
N MET A 6 7.47 -1.90 -1.20
CA MET A 6 7.04 -0.49 -1.04
C MET A 6 7.27 0.04 0.38
N ALA A 7 7.11 -0.79 1.42
CA ALA A 7 7.28 -0.35 2.81
C ALA A 7 8.73 0.02 3.14
N SER A 8 9.72 -0.63 2.53
CA SER A 8 11.14 -0.34 2.75
C SER A 8 11.67 0.80 1.88
N VAL A 9 11.11 1.01 0.68
CA VAL A 9 11.52 2.12 -0.20
C VAL A 9 10.85 3.44 0.17
N ALA A 10 9.66 3.41 0.78
CA ALA A 10 8.90 4.62 1.10
C ALA A 10 9.23 5.23 2.46
N ALA A 11 9.85 4.46 3.38
CA ALA A 11 10.07 4.88 4.76
C ALA A 11 11.58 4.97 5.09
N PRO A 12 12.01 5.95 5.90
CA PRO A 12 13.36 5.96 6.50
C PRO A 12 13.60 4.68 7.29
N ALA A 13 14.86 4.20 7.35
CA ALA A 13 15.22 2.91 7.96
C ALA A 13 14.70 2.71 9.41
N ASN A 14 14.49 3.80 10.16
CA ASN A 14 13.94 3.77 11.51
C ASN A 14 12.41 3.55 11.59
N CYS A 15 11.66 3.71 10.49
CA CYS A 15 10.20 3.62 10.48
C CYS A 15 9.67 2.48 9.59
N THR A 16 10.53 1.80 8.82
CA THR A 16 10.15 0.68 7.94
C THR A 16 9.42 -0.44 8.69
N ALA A 17 9.87 -0.79 9.90
CA ALA A 17 9.25 -1.84 10.71
C ALA A 17 7.81 -1.46 11.12
N SER A 18 7.59 -0.20 11.53
CA SER A 18 6.27 0.31 11.91
C SER A 18 5.33 0.44 10.71
N ILE A 19 5.83 0.93 9.57
CA ILE A 19 5.05 1.02 8.33
C ILE A 19 4.64 -0.39 7.86
N GLY A 20 5.56 -1.35 7.93
CA GLY A 20 5.29 -2.75 7.63
C GLY A 20 4.24 -3.38 8.56
N SER A 21 4.27 -3.08 9.86
CA SER A 21 3.29 -3.63 10.81
C SER A 21 1.88 -3.05 10.59
N VAL A 22 1.74 -1.77 10.26
CA VAL A 22 0.43 -1.17 9.89
C VAL A 22 -0.13 -1.81 8.61
N GLN A 23 0.71 -2.06 7.61
CA GLN A 23 0.30 -2.76 6.38
C GLN A 23 -0.20 -4.18 6.68
N ASN A 24 0.52 -4.92 7.53
CA ASN A 24 0.13 -6.28 7.93
C ASN A 24 -1.17 -6.27 8.75
N PHE A 25 -1.34 -5.32 9.67
CA PHE A 25 -2.57 -5.18 10.44
C PHE A 25 -3.79 -4.95 9.53
N GLY A 26 -3.70 -3.99 8.61
CA GLY A 26 -4.76 -3.74 7.64
C GLY A 26 -5.05 -4.96 6.75
N GLY A 27 -3.99 -5.64 6.30
CA GLY A 27 -4.09 -6.87 5.50
C GLY A 27 -4.81 -8.01 6.23
N TYR A 28 -4.50 -8.24 7.51
CA TYR A 28 -5.17 -9.27 8.31
C TYR A 28 -6.63 -8.93 8.60
N ILE A 29 -6.95 -7.66 8.91
CA ILE A 29 -8.35 -7.24 9.09
C ILE A 29 -9.13 -7.38 7.78
N GLY A 30 -8.59 -6.89 6.66
CA GLY A 30 -9.24 -7.02 5.35
C GLY A 30 -9.40 -8.47 4.93
N GLY A 31 -8.37 -9.30 5.16
CA GLY A 31 -8.39 -10.73 4.86
C GLY A 31 -9.38 -11.52 5.71
N ALA A 32 -9.62 -11.12 6.96
CA ALA A 32 -10.65 -11.72 7.81
C ALA A 32 -12.07 -11.24 7.44
N LEU A 33 -12.24 -9.96 7.14
CA LEU A 33 -13.55 -9.38 6.81
C LEU A 33 -14.04 -9.80 5.42
N ALA A 34 -13.16 -9.99 4.45
CA ALA A 34 -13.53 -10.38 3.09
C ALA A 34 -14.39 -11.67 3.02
N PRO A 35 -13.99 -12.82 3.61
CA PRO A 35 -14.82 -14.02 3.63
C PRO A 35 -16.02 -13.88 4.57
N THR A 36 -15.96 -13.10 5.65
CA THR A 36 -17.13 -12.85 6.52
C THR A 36 -18.23 -12.10 5.76
N VAL A 37 -17.88 -11.01 5.09
CA VAL A 37 -18.83 -10.22 4.28
C VAL A 37 -19.32 -11.02 3.08
N THR A 38 -18.41 -11.72 2.38
CA THR A 38 -18.78 -12.61 1.27
C THR A 38 -19.72 -13.72 1.72
N GLY A 39 -19.45 -14.36 2.86
CA GLY A 39 -20.28 -15.42 3.43
C GLY A 39 -21.68 -14.94 3.80
N PHE A 40 -21.79 -13.77 4.43
CA PHE A 40 -23.08 -13.16 4.76
C PHE A 40 -23.90 -12.82 3.50
N ILE A 41 -23.25 -12.26 2.48
CA ILE A 41 -23.90 -11.91 1.21
C ILE A 41 -24.38 -13.18 0.49
N VAL A 42 -23.55 -14.22 0.39
CA VAL A 42 -23.91 -15.48 -0.27
C VAL A 42 -25.02 -16.22 0.47
N GLN A 43 -25.04 -16.19 1.82
CA GLN A 43 -26.14 -16.79 2.60
C GLN A 43 -27.49 -16.12 2.34
N SER A 44 -27.52 -14.80 2.16
CA SER A 44 -28.77 -14.06 1.93
C SER A 44 -29.31 -14.20 0.49
N THR A 45 -28.42 -14.32 -0.49
CA THR A 45 -28.80 -14.22 -1.92
C THR A 45 -28.68 -15.56 -2.67
N GLY A 46 -27.95 -16.54 -2.13
CA GLY A 46 -27.64 -17.79 -2.81
C GLY A 46 -26.73 -17.66 -4.04
N THR A 47 -26.27 -16.45 -4.36
CA THR A 47 -25.51 -16.10 -5.57
C THR A 47 -24.26 -15.28 -5.21
N PHE A 48 -23.17 -15.51 -5.94
CA PHE A 48 -21.86 -14.89 -5.68
C PHE A 48 -21.69 -13.49 -6.29
N THR A 49 -22.56 -13.11 -7.23
CA THR A 49 -22.53 -11.80 -7.92
C THR A 49 -22.47 -10.60 -6.98
N PRO A 50 -23.33 -10.45 -5.95
CA PRO A 50 -23.25 -9.31 -5.04
C PRO A 50 -21.94 -9.28 -4.23
N ALA A 51 -21.35 -10.44 -3.90
CA ALA A 51 -20.06 -10.47 -3.21
C ALA A 51 -18.91 -9.93 -4.07
N LEU A 52 -18.91 -10.23 -5.37
CA LEU A 52 -17.94 -9.69 -6.32
C LEU A 52 -18.11 -8.19 -6.53
N ILE A 53 -19.35 -7.68 -6.53
CA ILE A 53 -19.62 -6.24 -6.62
C ILE A 53 -19.11 -5.54 -5.36
N THR A 54 -19.37 -6.07 -4.17
CA THR A 54 -18.85 -5.49 -2.92
C THR A 54 -17.32 -5.42 -2.93
N GLY A 55 -16.64 -6.48 -3.34
CA GLY A 55 -15.18 -6.47 -3.50
C GLY A 55 -14.70 -5.41 -4.50
N SER A 56 -15.41 -5.26 -5.63
CA SER A 56 -15.08 -4.27 -6.66
C SER A 56 -15.25 -2.83 -6.17
N VAL A 57 -16.29 -2.55 -5.39
CA VAL A 57 -16.52 -1.22 -4.79
C VAL A 57 -15.41 -0.87 -3.80
N VAL A 58 -14.99 -1.83 -2.97
CA VAL A 58 -13.86 -1.64 -2.03
C VAL A 58 -12.56 -1.38 -2.78
N ALA A 59 -12.29 -2.11 -3.86
CA ALA A 59 -11.12 -1.89 -4.71
C ALA A 59 -11.15 -0.50 -5.38
N LEU A 60 -12.32 -0.08 -5.88
CA LEU A 60 -12.50 1.23 -6.49
C LEU A 60 -12.27 2.36 -5.49
N ALA A 61 -12.81 2.21 -4.26
CA ALA A 61 -12.60 3.16 -3.19
C ALA A 61 -11.11 3.29 -2.82
N ALA A 62 -10.40 2.16 -2.71
CA ALA A 62 -8.97 2.15 -2.47
C ALA A 62 -8.18 2.87 -3.58
N ALA A 63 -8.55 2.67 -4.84
CA ALA A 63 -7.93 3.36 -5.97
C ALA A 63 -8.15 4.88 -5.92
N ILE A 64 -9.37 5.32 -5.60
CA ILE A 64 -9.71 6.75 -5.47
C ILE A 64 -8.91 7.39 -4.33
N ILE A 65 -8.81 6.73 -3.18
CA ILE A 65 -8.01 7.19 -2.03
C ILE A 65 -6.56 7.38 -2.47
N TYR A 66 -5.97 6.40 -3.15
CA TYR A 66 -4.60 6.48 -3.63
C TYR A 66 -4.39 7.62 -4.62
N TRP A 67 -5.32 7.80 -5.56
CA TRP A 67 -5.31 8.90 -6.53
C TRP A 67 -5.32 10.27 -5.84
N ILE A 68 -6.16 10.45 -4.82
CA ILE A 68 -6.33 11.76 -4.17
C ILE A 68 -5.18 12.09 -3.22
N LEU A 69 -4.70 11.11 -2.45
CA LEU A 69 -3.72 11.32 -1.37
C LEU A 69 -2.27 11.28 -1.84
N VAL A 70 -1.93 10.45 -2.83
CA VAL A 70 -0.54 10.33 -3.31
C VAL A 70 -0.28 11.41 -4.35
N ARG A 71 0.04 12.62 -3.87
CA ARG A 71 0.32 13.78 -4.74
C ARG A 71 1.78 14.19 -4.82
N HIS A 72 2.61 13.69 -3.92
CA HIS A 72 4.03 14.04 -3.87
C HIS A 72 4.90 12.80 -4.06
N PRO A 73 5.85 12.85 -5.01
CA PRO A 73 6.90 11.84 -5.10
C PRO A 73 7.69 11.78 -3.79
N ILE A 74 8.11 10.58 -3.40
CA ILE A 74 8.97 10.37 -2.24
C ILE A 74 10.34 11.01 -2.58
N PRO A 75 10.78 12.05 -1.86
CA PRO A 75 12.08 12.64 -2.12
C PRO A 75 13.18 11.59 -1.87
N SER A 76 14.07 11.39 -2.83
CA SER A 76 15.26 10.57 -2.62
C SER A 76 16.13 11.26 -1.58
N LEU A 77 16.18 10.69 -0.38
CA LEU A 77 17.01 11.21 0.70
C LEU A 77 18.49 11.05 0.30
N SER A 78 19.09 12.12 -0.24
CA SER A 78 20.54 12.25 -0.38
C SER A 78 21.11 12.43 1.03
N VAL A 79 21.35 11.32 1.72
CA VAL A 79 22.10 11.32 2.97
C VAL A 79 23.56 11.62 2.61
N ALA A 80 24.00 12.85 2.82
CA ALA A 80 25.42 13.18 2.85
C ALA A 80 26.05 12.45 4.05
N LEU A 81 26.69 11.31 3.77
CA LEU A 81 27.43 10.56 4.78
C LEU A 81 28.61 11.43 5.26
N PRO A 82 28.75 11.70 6.57
CA PRO A 82 29.93 12.38 7.08
C PRO A 82 31.15 11.49 6.84
N GLY A 83 31.99 11.88 5.86
CA GLY A 83 33.28 11.23 5.60
C GLY A 83 33.50 10.66 4.19
N LYS A 84 32.54 10.72 3.25
CA LYS A 84 32.83 10.42 1.84
C LYS A 84 32.24 11.48 0.92
N GLY A 85 33.16 12.25 0.32
CA GLY A 85 32.83 13.25 -0.69
C GLY A 85 32.05 12.65 -1.86
N ALA A 86 31.13 13.46 -2.37
CA ALA A 86 30.62 13.52 -3.73
C ALA A 86 30.77 12.25 -4.58
N MET A 87 29.68 11.51 -4.75
CA MET A 87 29.24 10.79 -5.95
C MET A 87 27.99 10.05 -5.47
N LEU A 88 26.76 10.45 -5.78
CA LEU A 88 26.13 10.21 -7.07
C LEU A 88 25.10 11.33 -7.32
N ALA A 89 25.53 12.41 -7.97
CA ALA A 89 24.62 13.26 -8.72
C ALA A 89 24.22 12.46 -9.97
N GLY A 90 23.13 11.70 -9.87
CA GLY A 90 22.39 11.29 -11.06
C GLY A 90 21.87 12.55 -11.72
N THR A 91 22.52 12.94 -12.81
CA THR A 91 22.15 14.01 -13.72
C THR A 91 20.67 13.94 -14.12
N PRO A 92 19.99 15.09 -14.30
CA PRO A 92 18.62 15.13 -14.80
C PRO A 92 18.56 15.06 -16.34
N ALA A 93 17.42 14.56 -16.83
CA ALA A 93 16.82 14.80 -18.14
C ALA A 93 17.56 14.34 -19.40
N GLU A 94 17.21 13.14 -19.87
CA GLU A 94 16.67 12.91 -21.22
C GLU A 94 15.76 11.67 -21.25
#